data_AF-A0A919XWZ2-F1
#
_entry.id   AF-A0A919XWZ2-F1
#
_cell.length_a   1.000
_cell.length_b   1.000
_cell.length_c   1.000
_cell.angle_alpha   90.00
_cell.angle_beta   90.00
_cell.angle_gamma   90.00
#
_symmetry.space_group_name_H-M   'P 1'
#
loop_
_entity.id
_entity.type
_entity.pdbx_description
1 polymer ?
#
loop_
_entity_poly.entity_id
_entity_poly.type
_entity_poly.pdbx_seq_one_letter_code
_entity_poly.pdbx_strand_id
1 'polypeptide(L)'
;MSNSRKEQESHNFDQIASEWNQLDVAAGTGIIYSRLLHNKVTPQRYTAVDISQSMVDLYYAKLKEVLETLPSDSLWTEAYKESNTIGGIVMHVCEHVARNCLRLTEREDELGTGFEEFFPNSNMTSGELLAVFESQLREWSLIMNRYIQHELSLEEEHLHQLYHLVEHTGYHLGQIIDRAQGVLGTKFDFYGKGLNESYLRSKIIGDIDAKH
;
A
#
# COMPACT_ATOMS: atom_id res chain seq x y z
N MET A 1 -36.15 10.21 24.84
CA MET A 1 -34.76 9.99 25.26
C MET A 1 -33.88 9.35 24.16
N SER A 2 -34.17 9.57 22.87
CA SER A 2 -33.48 8.89 21.76
C SER A 2 -32.62 9.79 20.86
N ASN A 3 -32.68 11.12 21.01
CA ASN A 3 -31.94 12.04 20.14
C ASN A 3 -30.57 12.46 20.71
N SER A 4 -30.42 12.64 22.02
CA SER A 4 -29.15 13.15 22.56
C SER A 4 -27.98 12.15 22.49
N ARG A 5 -28.28 10.84 22.38
CA ARG A 5 -27.25 9.79 22.30
C ARG A 5 -26.64 9.69 20.89
N LYS A 6 -27.45 9.92 19.84
CA LYS A 6 -26.97 9.93 18.45
C LYS A 6 -26.12 11.16 18.13
N GLU A 7 -26.46 12.31 18.70
CA GLU A 7 -25.68 13.55 18.53
C GLU A 7 -24.35 13.52 19.32
N GLN A 8 -24.33 12.88 20.51
CA GLN A 8 -23.08 12.64 21.25
C GLN A 8 -22.17 11.61 20.57
N GLU A 9 -22.72 10.58 19.92
CA GLU A 9 -21.94 9.62 19.15
C GLU A 9 -21.35 10.27 17.88
N SER A 10 -22.13 11.06 17.12
CA SER A 10 -21.61 11.73 15.91
C SER A 10 -20.53 12.78 16.22
N HIS A 11 -20.67 13.55 17.29
CA HIS A 11 -19.64 14.51 17.71
C HIS A 11 -18.33 13.84 18.16
N ASN A 12 -18.41 12.64 18.76
CA ASN A 12 -17.23 11.89 19.16
C ASN A 12 -16.51 11.32 17.92
N PHE A 13 -17.26 10.91 16.88
CA PHE A 13 -16.69 10.43 15.62
C PHE A 13 -15.92 11.51 14.86
N ASP A 14 -16.42 12.74 14.80
CA ASP A 14 -15.76 13.84 14.07
C ASP A 14 -14.48 14.30 14.79
N GLN A 15 -14.48 14.30 16.12
CA GLN A 15 -13.32 14.65 16.94
C GLN A 15 -12.23 13.58 16.83
N ILE A 16 -12.61 12.30 16.88
CA ILE A 16 -11.72 11.16 16.63
C ILE A 16 -11.20 11.20 15.17
N ALA A 17 -12.02 11.47 14.16
CA ALA A 17 -11.52 11.58 12.78
C ALA A 17 -10.46 12.69 12.60
N SER A 18 -10.57 13.79 13.36
CA SER A 18 -9.61 14.90 13.30
C SER A 18 -8.27 14.61 13.98
N GLU A 19 -8.28 13.84 15.08
CA GLU A 19 -7.06 13.47 15.81
C GLU A 19 -6.23 12.39 15.09
N TRP A 20 -6.86 11.61 14.21
CA TRP A 20 -6.25 10.45 13.55
C TRP A 20 -5.68 10.76 12.15
N ASN A 21 -6.08 11.89 11.56
CA ASN A 21 -5.52 12.42 10.31
C ASN A 21 -4.05 12.91 10.43
N GLN A 22 -3.50 13.02 11.64
CA GLN A 22 -2.14 13.54 11.87
C GLN A 22 -1.03 12.48 11.96
N LEU A 23 -1.37 11.18 11.98
CA LEU A 23 -0.42 10.07 12.23
C LEU A 23 -0.26 9.09 11.04
N ASP A 24 -0.49 9.59 9.83
CA ASP A 24 -0.78 8.81 8.62
C ASP A 24 0.44 8.15 7.92
N VAL A 25 1.45 7.71 8.69
CA VAL A 25 2.64 7.03 8.14
C VAL A 25 2.86 5.63 8.77
N ALA A 26 2.20 5.29 9.88
CA ALA A 26 2.41 4.00 10.55
C ALA A 26 1.15 3.31 11.12
N ALA A 27 -0.03 3.94 11.09
CA ALA A 27 -1.22 3.44 11.81
C ALA A 27 -2.29 2.76 10.94
N GLY A 28 -2.12 2.71 9.61
CA GLY A 28 -3.15 2.24 8.67
C GLY A 28 -3.61 0.79 8.89
N THR A 29 -2.76 -0.08 9.45
CA THR A 29 -3.05 -1.52 9.61
C THR A 29 -3.94 -1.87 10.82
N GLY A 30 -3.89 -1.10 11.92
CA GLY A 30 -4.71 -1.38 13.10
C GLY A 30 -6.23 -1.18 12.87
N ILE A 31 -6.58 -0.38 11.87
CA ILE A 31 -7.97 -0.02 11.55
C ILE A 31 -8.65 -1.10 10.68
N ILE A 32 -7.89 -1.83 9.87
CA ILE A 32 -8.43 -2.84 8.94
C ILE A 32 -8.90 -4.08 9.71
N TYR A 33 -8.14 -4.52 10.72
CA TYR A 33 -8.48 -5.71 11.51
C TYR A 33 -9.74 -5.52 12.39
N SER A 34 -9.96 -4.31 12.93
CA SER A 34 -11.08 -4.05 13.86
C SER A 34 -12.44 -3.85 13.18
N ARG A 35 -12.49 -3.38 11.92
CA ARG A 35 -13.76 -3.03 11.25
C ARG A 35 -14.45 -4.19 10.52
N LEU A 36 -13.73 -5.21 10.05
CA LEU A 36 -14.32 -6.30 9.27
C LEU A 36 -15.04 -7.36 10.12
N LEU A 37 -14.70 -7.48 11.40
CA LEU A 37 -15.40 -8.38 12.33
C LEU A 37 -16.85 -7.96 12.65
N HIS A 38 -17.29 -6.76 12.23
CA HIS A 38 -18.58 -6.20 12.68
C HIS A 38 -19.68 -6.11 11.62
N ASN A 39 -19.40 -6.23 10.32
CA ASN A 39 -20.36 -5.74 9.30
C ASN A 39 -20.87 -6.70 8.22
N LYS A 40 -20.81 -8.04 8.36
CA LYS A 40 -21.59 -9.05 7.58
C LYS A 40 -21.84 -8.78 6.06
N VAL A 41 -20.94 -8.09 5.37
CA VAL A 41 -20.85 -8.02 3.91
C VAL A 41 -19.75 -8.99 3.51
N THR A 42 -19.88 -9.75 2.42
CA THR A 42 -18.90 -10.77 1.98
C THR A 42 -17.47 -10.20 2.03
N PRO A 43 -16.68 -10.48 3.09
CA PRO A 43 -15.52 -9.66 3.44
C PRO A 43 -14.44 -9.70 2.36
N GLN A 44 -14.36 -10.84 1.65
CA GLN A 44 -13.31 -11.16 0.71
C GLN A 44 -13.27 -10.23 -0.51
N ARG A 45 -14.42 -9.87 -1.11
CA ARG A 45 -14.44 -8.99 -2.30
C ARG A 45 -14.04 -7.57 -1.94
N TYR A 46 -14.53 -7.04 -0.83
CA TYR A 46 -14.15 -5.71 -0.35
C TYR A 46 -12.66 -5.67 -0.01
N THR A 47 -12.17 -6.70 0.68
CA THR A 47 -10.74 -6.85 0.99
C THR A 47 -9.89 -6.89 -0.27
N ALA A 48 -10.25 -7.71 -1.27
CA ALA A 48 -9.50 -7.80 -2.53
C ALA A 48 -9.47 -6.48 -3.30
N VAL A 49 -10.60 -5.76 -3.38
CA VAL A 49 -10.68 -4.44 -4.02
C VAL A 49 -9.82 -3.41 -3.25
N ASP A 50 -9.96 -3.32 -1.93
CA ASP A 50 -9.26 -2.34 -1.10
C ASP A 50 -7.73 -2.52 -1.16
N ILE A 51 -7.27 -3.76 -1.05
CA ILE A 51 -5.85 -4.11 -1.17
C ILE A 51 -5.33 -3.82 -2.58
N SER A 52 -6.06 -4.23 -3.62
CA SER A 52 -5.66 -3.99 -5.00
C SER A 52 -5.53 -2.49 -5.28
N GLN A 53 -6.52 -1.69 -4.87
CA GLN A 53 -6.51 -0.26 -5.12
C GLN A 53 -5.45 0.47 -4.27
N SER A 54 -5.19 0.03 -3.04
CA SER A 54 -4.13 0.61 -2.21
C SER A 54 -2.76 0.47 -2.87
N MET A 55 -2.45 -0.71 -3.40
CA MET A 55 -1.18 -0.96 -4.10
C MET A 55 -1.07 -0.14 -5.39
N VAL A 56 -2.14 -0.11 -6.20
CA VAL A 56 -2.12 0.43 -7.57
C VAL A 56 -2.38 1.94 -7.64
N ASP A 57 -3.34 2.46 -6.89
CA ASP A 57 -3.73 3.87 -7.00
C ASP A 57 -3.03 4.77 -5.99
N LEU A 58 -2.74 4.23 -4.80
CA LEU A 58 -2.18 5.04 -3.72
C LEU A 58 -0.67 4.90 -3.64
N TYR A 59 -0.16 3.68 -3.46
CA TYR A 59 1.26 3.46 -3.22
C TYR A 59 2.10 3.71 -4.47
N TYR A 60 1.66 3.22 -5.63
CA TYR A 60 2.33 3.53 -6.90
C TYR A 60 2.34 5.03 -7.19
N ALA A 61 1.23 5.74 -7.02
CA ALA A 61 1.16 7.17 -7.29
C ALA A 61 2.11 7.98 -6.40
N LYS A 62 2.16 7.64 -5.10
CA LYS A 62 3.14 8.23 -4.16
C LYS A 62 4.58 7.92 -4.57
N LEU A 63 4.87 6.66 -4.89
CA LEU A 63 6.21 6.23 -5.30
C LEU A 63 6.66 6.94 -6.58
N LYS A 64 5.76 7.04 -7.56
CA LYS A 64 6.00 7.74 -8.82
C LYS A 64 6.35 9.21 -8.59
N GLU A 65 5.56 9.92 -7.79
CA GLU A 65 5.84 11.32 -7.46
C GLU A 65 7.23 11.48 -6.79
N VAL A 66 7.59 10.56 -5.90
CA VAL A 66 8.91 10.58 -5.26
C VAL A 66 10.03 10.31 -6.27
N LEU A 67 9.94 9.24 -7.05
CA LEU A 67 11.03 8.83 -7.95
C LEU A 67 11.23 9.80 -9.13
N GLU A 68 10.16 10.44 -9.61
CA GLU A 68 10.24 11.46 -10.69
C GLU A 68 10.82 12.80 -10.20
N THR A 69 10.83 13.07 -8.89
CA THR A 69 11.38 14.30 -8.32
C THR A 69 12.82 14.16 -7.83
N LEU A 70 13.29 12.93 -7.63
CA LEU A 70 14.64 12.67 -7.14
C LEU A 70 15.73 12.97 -8.18
N PRO A 71 16.85 13.60 -7.77
CA PRO A 71 18.06 13.63 -8.57
C PRO A 71 18.58 12.22 -8.85
N SER A 72 19.09 11.99 -10.07
CA SER A 72 19.50 10.66 -10.53
C SER A 72 20.62 10.01 -9.71
N ASP A 73 21.49 10.83 -9.10
CA ASP A 73 22.61 10.39 -8.25
C ASP A 73 22.17 9.96 -6.84
N SER A 74 20.97 10.37 -6.40
CA SER A 74 20.48 10.15 -5.05
C SER A 74 19.81 8.79 -4.86
N LEU A 75 19.39 8.14 -5.96
CA LEU A 75 18.59 6.92 -5.93
C LEU A 75 19.32 5.72 -5.32
N TRP A 76 20.60 5.60 -5.61
CA TRP A 76 21.47 4.49 -5.18
C TRP A 76 22.51 4.92 -4.13
N THR A 77 22.29 6.07 -3.52
CA THR A 77 23.17 6.58 -2.46
C THR A 77 22.59 6.20 -1.10
N GLU A 78 23.45 5.70 -0.21
CA GLU A 78 23.07 5.42 1.17
C GLU A 78 22.82 6.75 1.91
N ALA A 79 21.68 6.88 2.58
CA ALA A 79 21.33 8.08 3.33
C ALA A 79 22.24 8.26 4.58
N TYR A 80 22.65 7.14 5.17
CA TYR A 80 23.67 7.03 6.20
C TYR A 80 24.40 5.69 6.05
N LYS A 81 25.55 5.54 6.72
CA LYS A 81 26.41 4.37 6.58
C LYS A 81 25.62 3.07 6.77
N GLU A 82 25.77 2.14 5.82
CA GLU A 82 25.14 0.80 5.83
C GLU A 82 23.60 0.84 5.75
N SER A 83 23.01 1.97 5.34
CA SER A 83 21.58 2.07 5.11
C SER A 83 21.18 1.59 3.72
N ASN A 84 19.99 1.00 3.64
CA ASN A 84 19.40 0.67 2.34
C ASN A 84 19.16 1.94 1.52
N THR A 85 19.55 1.87 0.24
CA THR A 85 19.32 2.93 -0.75
C THR A 85 17.84 3.01 -1.12
N ILE A 86 17.39 4.15 -1.67
CA ILE A 86 16.01 4.30 -2.13
C ILE A 86 15.68 3.25 -3.19
N GLY A 87 16.56 3.10 -4.19
CA GLY A 87 16.40 2.10 -5.24
C GLY A 87 16.38 0.67 -4.71
N GLY A 88 17.22 0.35 -3.71
CA GLY A 88 17.25 -0.97 -3.08
C GLY A 88 15.95 -1.29 -2.34
N ILE A 89 15.35 -0.31 -1.66
CA ILE A 89 14.05 -0.49 -0.98
C ILE A 89 12.94 -0.72 -2.00
N VAL A 90 12.93 0.01 -3.13
CA VAL A 90 11.91 -0.19 -4.18
C VAL A 90 12.02 -1.60 -4.75
N MET A 91 13.23 -2.06 -5.10
CA MET A 91 13.44 -3.42 -5.59
C MET A 91 13.05 -4.49 -4.57
N HIS A 92 13.31 -4.23 -3.29
CA HIS A 92 12.90 -5.11 -2.21
C HIS A 92 11.37 -5.26 -2.16
N VAL A 93 10.64 -4.15 -2.24
CA VAL A 93 9.16 -4.19 -2.32
C VAL A 93 8.68 -4.90 -3.59
N CYS A 94 9.31 -4.67 -4.75
CA CYS A 94 8.97 -5.38 -6.00
C CYS A 94 9.01 -6.90 -5.82
N GLU A 95 10.05 -7.42 -5.18
CA GLU A 95 10.16 -8.85 -4.92
C GLU A 95 9.08 -9.33 -3.93
N HIS A 96 8.76 -8.57 -2.88
CA HIS A 96 7.67 -8.93 -1.97
C HIS A 96 6.32 -9.04 -2.71
N VAL A 97 6.06 -8.15 -3.68
CA VAL A 97 4.88 -8.25 -4.56
C VAL A 97 4.95 -9.52 -5.42
N ALA A 98 6.07 -9.76 -6.11
CA ALA A 98 6.25 -10.94 -6.97
C ALA A 98 6.09 -12.25 -6.20
N ARG A 99 6.67 -12.34 -4.99
CA ARG A 99 6.52 -13.49 -4.10
C ARG A 99 5.07 -13.71 -3.69
N ASN A 100 4.32 -12.65 -3.39
CA ASN A 100 2.89 -12.80 -3.10
C ASN A 100 2.10 -13.26 -4.32
N CYS A 101 2.44 -12.82 -5.53
CA CYS A 101 1.84 -13.35 -6.76
C CYS A 101 2.06 -14.86 -6.89
N LEU A 102 3.27 -15.35 -6.60
CA LEU A 102 3.57 -16.79 -6.60
C LEU A 102 2.75 -17.56 -5.56
N ARG A 103 2.65 -17.03 -4.32
CA ARG A 103 1.84 -17.66 -3.26
C ARG A 103 0.36 -17.76 -3.63
N LEU A 104 -0.23 -16.65 -4.10
CA LEU A 104 -1.63 -16.59 -4.53
C LEU A 104 -1.93 -17.47 -5.75
N THR A 105 -0.90 -17.91 -6.48
CA THR A 105 -1.04 -18.80 -7.64
C THR A 105 -0.55 -20.21 -7.36
N GLU A 106 -0.34 -20.57 -6.09
CA GLU A 106 0.10 -21.90 -5.64
C GLU A 106 1.47 -22.34 -6.22
N ARG A 107 2.35 -21.37 -6.51
CA ARG A 107 3.69 -21.56 -7.08
C ARG A 107 4.79 -21.25 -6.07
N GLU A 108 4.56 -21.59 -4.80
CA GLU A 108 5.50 -21.33 -3.71
C GLU A 108 6.83 -22.08 -3.88
N ASP A 109 6.84 -23.18 -4.65
CA ASP A 109 8.04 -23.95 -4.98
C ASP A 109 9.05 -23.17 -5.84
N GLU A 110 8.63 -22.09 -6.48
CA GLU A 110 9.50 -21.20 -7.25
C GLU A 110 10.18 -20.13 -6.37
N LEU A 111 9.86 -20.06 -5.08
CA LEU A 111 10.44 -19.09 -4.16
C LEU A 111 11.88 -19.46 -3.79
N GLY A 112 12.83 -18.58 -4.11
CA GLY A 112 14.19 -18.64 -3.57
C GLY A 112 14.23 -18.32 -2.06
N THR A 113 15.28 -18.75 -1.36
CA THR A 113 15.50 -18.42 0.06
C THR A 113 16.42 -17.21 0.23
N GLY A 114 16.25 -16.43 1.31
CA GLY A 114 17.24 -15.44 1.76
C GLY A 114 17.06 -14.04 1.17
N PHE A 115 15.87 -13.72 0.67
CA PHE A 115 15.57 -12.38 0.15
C PHE A 115 14.91 -11.47 1.20
N GLU A 116 14.38 -12.05 2.28
CA GLU A 116 13.56 -11.36 3.27
C GLU A 116 14.26 -10.12 3.89
N GLU A 117 15.59 -10.15 3.94
CA GLU A 117 16.42 -9.04 4.44
C GLU A 117 17.34 -8.44 3.37
N PHE A 118 17.17 -8.84 2.10
CA PHE A 118 18.05 -8.45 1.01
C PHE A 118 17.52 -7.21 0.27
N PHE A 119 18.41 -6.22 0.15
CA PHE A 119 18.19 -4.99 -0.60
C PHE A 119 19.24 -4.90 -1.71
N PRO A 120 18.86 -5.10 -2.98
CA PRO A 120 19.83 -5.10 -4.07
C PRO A 120 20.34 -3.68 -4.33
N ASN A 121 21.61 -3.59 -4.72
CA ASN A 121 22.16 -2.39 -5.34
C ASN A 121 22.16 -2.55 -6.86
N SER A 122 21.88 -1.46 -7.56
CA SER A 122 21.86 -1.39 -9.02
C SER A 122 22.27 0.00 -9.49
N ASN A 123 22.13 0.27 -10.78
CA ASN A 123 22.35 1.56 -11.41
C ASN A 123 21.15 2.01 -12.28
N MET A 124 19.99 1.40 -12.08
CA MET A 124 18.77 1.74 -12.81
C MET A 124 18.38 3.21 -12.57
N THR A 125 17.88 3.86 -13.59
CA THR A 125 17.26 5.17 -13.49
C THR A 125 15.91 5.09 -12.76
N SER A 126 15.40 6.23 -12.28
CA SER A 126 14.04 6.30 -11.71
C SER A 126 12.98 5.73 -12.65
N GLY A 127 13.09 6.01 -13.96
CA GLY A 127 12.15 5.50 -14.97
C GLY A 127 12.20 3.99 -15.13
N GLU A 128 13.38 3.39 -15.13
CA GLU A 128 13.54 1.92 -15.19
C GLU A 128 12.99 1.25 -13.92
N LEU A 129 13.28 1.83 -12.75
CA LEU A 129 12.75 1.35 -11.47
C LEU A 129 11.22 1.42 -11.40
N LEU A 130 10.64 2.52 -11.87
CA LEU A 130 9.18 2.66 -11.99
C LEU A 130 8.60 1.64 -12.95
N ALA A 131 9.25 1.40 -14.09
CA ALA A 131 8.79 0.40 -15.06
C ALA A 131 8.81 -1.03 -14.48
N VAL A 132 9.82 -1.38 -13.68
CA VAL A 132 9.88 -2.66 -12.95
C VAL A 132 8.73 -2.75 -11.96
N PHE A 133 8.55 -1.74 -11.10
CA PHE A 133 7.49 -1.73 -10.10
C PHE A 133 6.09 -1.81 -10.72
N GLU A 134 5.84 -1.02 -11.76
CA GLU A 134 4.59 -1.02 -12.50
C GLU A 134 4.34 -2.37 -13.18
N SER A 135 5.38 -3.04 -13.69
CA SER A 135 5.25 -4.38 -14.24
C SER A 135 4.80 -5.40 -13.20
N GLN A 136 5.35 -5.33 -11.98
CA GLN A 136 4.93 -6.20 -10.88
C GLN A 136 3.49 -5.92 -10.45
N LEU A 137 3.10 -4.64 -10.41
CA LEU A 137 1.72 -4.26 -10.10
C LEU A 137 0.73 -4.67 -11.18
N ARG A 138 1.14 -4.76 -12.45
CA ARG A 138 0.27 -5.31 -13.51
C ARG A 138 -0.03 -6.79 -13.29
N GLU A 139 0.99 -7.59 -12.98
CA GLU A 139 0.79 -9.01 -12.66
C GLU A 139 -0.09 -9.20 -11.42
N TRP A 140 0.21 -8.45 -10.36
CA TRP A 140 -0.63 -8.38 -9.16
C TRP A 140 -2.08 -8.05 -9.47
N SER A 141 -2.32 -7.01 -10.29
CA SER A 141 -3.69 -6.58 -10.65
C SER A 141 -4.44 -7.66 -11.42
N LEU A 142 -3.76 -8.41 -12.28
CA LEU A 142 -4.39 -9.54 -12.99
C LEU A 142 -4.84 -10.62 -12.01
N ILE A 143 -4.02 -10.97 -11.03
CA ILE A 143 -4.35 -11.97 -10.00
C ILE A 143 -5.49 -11.46 -9.11
N MET A 144 -5.40 -10.23 -8.61
CA MET A 144 -6.43 -9.64 -7.75
C MET A 144 -7.78 -9.53 -8.46
N ASN A 145 -7.80 -9.22 -9.76
CA ASN A 145 -9.03 -9.19 -10.54
C ASN A 145 -9.76 -10.54 -10.55
N ARG A 146 -9.03 -11.66 -10.57
CA ARG A 146 -9.64 -13.00 -10.52
C ARG A 146 -10.36 -13.24 -9.19
N TYR A 147 -9.80 -12.78 -8.07
CA TYR A 147 -10.47 -12.82 -6.77
C TYR A 147 -11.67 -11.87 -6.71
N ILE A 148 -11.55 -10.65 -7.25
CA ILE A 148 -12.64 -9.66 -7.30
C ILE A 148 -13.81 -10.18 -8.15
N GLN A 149 -13.52 -10.91 -9.23
CA GLN A 149 -14.49 -11.53 -10.13
C GLN A 149 -15.01 -12.90 -9.65
N HIS A 150 -14.58 -13.36 -8.46
CA HIS A 150 -14.95 -14.65 -7.88
C HIS A 150 -14.53 -15.88 -8.71
N GLU A 151 -13.51 -15.75 -9.56
CA GLU A 151 -12.88 -16.88 -10.24
C GLU A 151 -12.01 -17.72 -9.28
N LEU A 152 -11.49 -17.05 -8.23
CA LEU A 152 -10.70 -17.64 -7.15
C LEU A 152 -11.33 -17.28 -5.80
N SER A 153 -11.07 -18.10 -4.78
CA SER A 153 -11.53 -17.86 -3.40
C SER A 153 -10.36 -17.47 -2.49
N LEU A 154 -10.57 -16.45 -1.64
CA LEU A 154 -9.59 -16.05 -0.64
C LEU A 154 -9.80 -16.84 0.65
N GLU A 155 -8.85 -17.72 0.94
CA GLU A 155 -8.72 -18.41 2.23
C GLU A 155 -8.06 -17.51 3.29
N GLU A 156 -8.19 -17.90 4.56
CA GLU A 156 -7.67 -17.13 5.71
C GLU A 156 -6.16 -16.87 5.60
N GLU A 157 -5.39 -17.84 5.14
CA GLU A 157 -3.95 -17.71 4.93
C GLU A 157 -3.60 -16.66 3.86
N HIS A 158 -4.38 -16.59 2.78
CA HIS A 158 -4.20 -15.57 1.74
C HIS A 158 -4.47 -14.18 2.32
N LEU A 159 -5.51 -14.02 3.15
CA LEU A 159 -5.81 -12.73 3.77
C LEU A 159 -4.65 -12.22 4.62
N HIS A 160 -4.07 -13.09 5.44
CA HIS A 160 -2.92 -12.76 6.28
C HIS A 160 -1.72 -12.28 5.44
N GLN A 161 -1.40 -13.01 4.37
CA GLN A 161 -0.31 -12.67 3.45
C GLN A 161 -0.55 -11.32 2.75
N LEU A 162 -1.77 -11.09 2.26
CA LEU A 162 -2.14 -9.85 1.60
C LEU A 162 -2.03 -8.64 2.54
N TYR A 163 -2.49 -8.78 3.79
CA TYR A 163 -2.36 -7.71 4.78
C TYR A 163 -0.91 -7.40 5.10
N HIS A 164 -0.09 -8.43 5.29
CA HIS A 164 1.33 -8.24 5.50
C HIS A 164 2.02 -7.55 4.32
N LEU A 165 1.65 -7.88 3.08
CA LEU A 165 2.21 -7.20 1.91
C LEU A 165 1.87 -5.71 1.90
N VAL A 166 0.61 -5.34 2.15
CA VAL A 166 0.17 -3.93 2.17
C VAL A 166 0.89 -3.17 3.28
N GLU A 167 0.99 -3.77 4.47
CA GLU A 167 1.72 -3.19 5.60
C GLU A 167 3.20 -2.96 5.28
N HIS A 168 3.87 -3.99 4.78
CA HIS A 168 5.28 -3.97 4.43
C HIS A 168 5.57 -2.93 3.35
N THR A 169 4.70 -2.85 2.35
CA THR A 169 4.78 -1.85 1.28
C THR A 169 4.60 -0.44 1.83
N GLY A 170 3.59 -0.21 2.67
CA GLY A 170 3.36 1.09 3.30
C GLY A 170 4.53 1.55 4.17
N TYR A 171 5.09 0.64 4.97
CA TYR A 171 6.27 0.87 5.80
C TYR A 171 7.49 1.29 4.97
N HIS A 172 7.82 0.53 3.92
CA HIS A 172 8.96 0.83 3.06
C HIS A 172 8.75 2.06 2.17
N LEU A 173 7.51 2.34 1.78
CA LEU A 173 7.17 3.58 1.09
C LEU A 173 7.38 4.79 1.99
N GLY A 174 6.99 4.72 3.27
CA GLY A 174 7.28 5.77 4.25
C GLY A 174 8.78 6.02 4.39
N GLN A 175 9.58 4.96 4.42
CA GLN A 175 11.04 5.00 4.42
C GLN A 175 11.65 5.65 3.15
N ILE A 176 11.07 5.38 1.98
CA ILE A 176 11.49 6.01 0.71
C ILE A 176 11.16 7.50 0.72
N ILE A 177 9.94 7.85 1.13
CA ILE A 177 9.47 9.23 1.23
C ILE A 177 10.35 10.04 2.18
N ASP A 178 10.63 9.53 3.38
CA ASP A 178 11.46 10.20 4.38
C ASP A 178 12.87 10.52 3.85
N ARG A 179 13.52 9.52 3.23
CA ARG A 179 14.84 9.70 2.61
C ARG A 179 14.79 10.73 1.48
N ALA A 180 13.78 10.66 0.62
CA ALA A 180 13.64 11.59 -0.49
C ALA A 180 13.41 13.03 -0.02
N GLN A 181 12.60 13.23 1.02
CA GLN A 181 12.42 14.55 1.64
C GLN A 181 13.73 15.08 2.24
N GLY A 182 14.54 14.21 2.83
CA GLY A 182 15.88 14.54 3.31
C GLY A 182 16.80 15.04 2.19
N VAL A 183 16.77 14.39 1.02
CA VAL A 183 17.55 14.80 -0.17
C VAL A 183 17.03 16.11 -0.75
N LEU A 184 15.71 16.25 -0.90
CA LEU A 184 15.08 17.38 -1.58
C LEU A 184 14.94 18.63 -0.70
N GLY A 185 15.03 18.48 0.62
CA GLY A 185 14.79 19.56 1.59
C GLY A 185 13.35 20.09 1.60
N THR A 186 12.40 19.35 1.00
CA THR A 186 11.00 19.75 0.87
C THR A 186 10.07 18.62 1.28
N LYS A 187 8.81 18.95 1.61
CA LYS A 187 7.78 17.95 1.94
C LYS A 187 6.86 17.69 0.76
N PHE A 188 6.49 16.43 0.57
CA PHE A 188 5.44 16.05 -0.36
C PHE A 188 4.06 16.37 0.24
N ASP A 189 3.18 16.96 -0.56
CA ASP A 189 1.78 17.22 -0.20
C ASP A 189 0.85 16.15 -0.81
N PHE A 190 0.97 14.92 -0.31
CA PHE A 190 0.13 13.83 -0.79
C PHE A 190 -1.34 14.04 -0.44
N TYR A 191 -1.63 14.57 0.76
CA TYR A 191 -3.01 14.77 1.21
C TYR A 191 -3.74 15.79 0.34
N GLY A 192 -3.14 16.95 0.06
CA GLY A 192 -3.71 17.99 -0.80
C GLY A 192 -3.93 17.52 -2.25
N LYS A 193 -3.16 16.51 -2.69
CA LYS A 193 -3.31 15.86 -4.00
C LYS A 193 -4.29 14.69 -4.02
N GLY A 194 -4.95 14.38 -2.90
CA GLY A 194 -5.87 13.25 -2.79
C GLY A 194 -5.18 11.88 -2.73
N LEU A 195 -3.86 11.83 -2.51
CA LEU A 195 -3.11 10.59 -2.34
C LEU A 195 -3.14 10.16 -0.86
N ASN A 196 -4.33 9.85 -0.35
CA ASN A 196 -4.57 9.39 1.02
C ASN A 196 -5.66 8.31 1.09
N GLU A 197 -5.67 7.53 2.18
CA GLU A 197 -6.61 6.40 2.36
C GLU A 197 -8.07 6.84 2.38
N SER A 198 -8.38 7.98 2.99
CA SER A 198 -9.76 8.50 3.08
C SER A 198 -10.34 8.75 1.69
N TYR A 199 -9.57 9.40 0.82
CA TYR A 199 -9.97 9.65 -0.55
C TYR A 199 -10.13 8.36 -1.36
N LEU A 200 -9.18 7.43 -1.22
CA LEU A 200 -9.25 6.12 -1.88
C LEU A 200 -10.52 5.34 -1.48
N ARG A 201 -10.82 5.28 -0.19
CA ARG A 201 -12.01 4.60 0.34
C ARG A 201 -13.29 5.23 -0.17
N SER A 202 -13.35 6.57 -0.26
CA SER A 202 -14.53 7.25 -0.78
C SER A 202 -14.84 6.85 -2.23
N LYS A 203 -13.81 6.63 -3.06
CA LYS A 203 -13.96 6.10 -4.41
C LYS A 203 -14.44 4.65 -4.45
N ILE A 204 -13.80 3.77 -3.67
CA ILE A 204 -14.15 2.35 -3.64
C ILE A 204 -15.62 2.16 -3.23
N ILE A 205 -16.06 2.86 -2.19
CA ILE A 205 -17.45 2.79 -1.72
C ILE A 205 -18.41 3.30 -2.80
N GLY A 206 -18.12 4.46 -3.39
CA GLY A 206 -18.94 5.02 -4.46
C GLY A 206 -19.07 4.10 -5.69
N ASP A 207 -17.98 3.43 -6.08
CA ASP A 207 -17.97 2.51 -7.23
C ASP A 207 -18.72 1.21 -6.97
N ILE A 208 -18.73 0.74 -5.72
CA ILE A 208 -19.50 -0.44 -5.34
C ILE A 208 -20.99 -0.11 -5.27
N ASP A 209 -21.35 1.02 -4.67
CA ASP A 209 -22.74 1.48 -4.56
C ASP A 209 -23.35 1.79 -5.94
N ALA A 210 -22.56 2.23 -6.91
CA ALA A 210 -23.02 2.47 -8.29
C ALA A 210 -23.25 1.19 -9.11
N LYS A 211 -22.77 0.04 -8.65
CA LYS A 211 -22.88 -1.27 -9.34
C LYS A 211 -23.96 -2.19 -8.73
N HIS A 212 -24.70 -1.70 -7.73
CA HIS A 212 -25.82 -2.37 -7.08
C HIS A 212 -27.12 -1.57 -7.26
#